data_AF-A0A3P7PSX0-F1
#
_entry.id   AF-A0A3P7PSX0-F1
#
_cell.length_a   1.000
_cell.length_b   1.000
_cell.length_c   1.000
_cell.angle_alpha   90.00
_cell.angle_beta   90.00
_cell.angle_gamma   90.00
#
_symmetry.space_group_name_H-M   'P 1'
#
loop_
_entity.id
_entity.type
_entity.pdbx_description
1 polymer ?
#
loop_
_entity_poly.entity_id
_entity_poly.type
_entity_poly.pdbx_seq_one_letter_code
_entity_poly.pdbx_strand_id
1 'polypeptide(L)'
;MRRDDYCADGGYDKKQIKLASCHSQGGMQLFEYTKDDQIKNQGYCLTLSEDKNRLTLESCNRSPSQKWIWSRKPYKPFKSKDTQN
;
A
#
# COMPACT_ATOMS: atom_id res chain seq x y z
N MET A 1 3.69 1.68 -6.69
CA MET A 1 3.29 0.26 -6.57
C MET A 1 2.77 -0.19 -7.92
N ARG A 2 3.28 -1.29 -8.46
CA ARG A 2 3.03 -1.72 -9.86
C ARG A 2 2.71 -3.21 -9.90
N ARG A 3 1.77 -3.59 -10.75
CA ARG A 3 1.43 -4.96 -11.14
C ARG A 3 1.32 -4.99 -12.66
N ASP A 4 2.22 -5.71 -13.32
CA ASP A 4 2.30 -5.77 -14.79
C ASP A 4 2.35 -4.36 -15.40
N ASP A 5 1.44 -3.98 -16.28
CA ASP A 5 1.37 -2.64 -16.89
C ASP A 5 0.50 -1.64 -16.12
N TYR A 6 -0.01 -2.05 -14.96
CA TYR A 6 -0.87 -1.23 -14.12
C TYR A 6 -0.15 -0.74 -12.87
N CYS A 7 -0.41 0.52 -12.54
CA CYS A 7 0.09 1.19 -11.37
C CYS A 7 -1.09 1.48 -10.44
N ALA A 8 -0.84 1.41 -9.12
CA ALA A 8 -1.77 1.98 -8.17
C ALA A 8 -1.90 3.48 -8.44
N ASP A 9 -3.12 3.99 -8.45
CA ASP A 9 -3.45 5.39 -8.68
C ASP A 9 -4.37 5.86 -7.54
N GLY A 10 -3.95 6.92 -6.85
CA GLY A 10 -4.68 7.48 -5.72
C GLY A 10 -5.92 8.28 -6.09
N GLY A 11 -6.13 8.58 -7.37
CA GLY A 11 -7.21 9.43 -7.86
C GLY A 11 -7.20 10.85 -7.28
N TYR A 12 -8.11 11.68 -7.78
CA TYR A 12 -8.32 13.04 -7.27
C TYR A 12 -9.19 13.06 -6.00
N ASP A 13 -10.15 12.13 -5.88
CA ASP A 13 -11.09 12.09 -4.76
C ASP A 13 -10.50 11.50 -3.47
N LYS A 14 -9.36 10.81 -3.55
CA LYS A 14 -8.69 10.08 -2.47
C LYS A 14 -9.56 9.03 -1.78
N LYS A 15 -10.77 8.74 -2.29
CA LYS A 15 -11.72 7.82 -1.66
C LYS A 15 -11.39 6.37 -1.92
N GLN A 16 -10.69 6.07 -3.01
CA GLN A 16 -10.37 4.71 -3.40
C GLN A 16 -9.12 4.67 -4.26
N ILE A 17 -8.32 3.64 -4.05
CA ILE A 17 -7.19 3.35 -4.93
C ILE A 17 -7.67 2.49 -6.11
N LYS A 18 -7.21 2.83 -7.31
CA LYS A 18 -7.50 2.10 -8.53
C LYS A 18 -6.22 1.58 -9.16
N LEU A 19 -6.36 0.62 -10.07
CA LEU A 19 -5.31 0.25 -11.00
C LEU A 19 -5.54 1.02 -12.30
N ALA A 20 -4.53 1.75 -12.74
CA ALA A 20 -4.53 2.50 -14.00
C ALA A 20 -3.25 2.20 -14.78
N SER A 21 -3.26 2.39 -16.10
CA SER A 21 -2.07 2.18 -16.92
C SER A 21 -0.90 3.04 -16.41
N CYS A 22 0.26 2.42 -16.24
CA CYS A 22 1.44 3.13 -15.76
C CYS A 22 1.90 4.17 -16.80
N HIS A 23 2.10 5.42 -16.37
CA HIS A 23 2.60 6.48 -17.25
C HIS A 23 3.88 7.16 -16.73
N SER A 24 4.41 6.74 -15.58
CA SER A 24 5.72 7.15 -15.04
C SER A 24 5.91 8.66 -14.78
N GLN A 25 4.84 9.45 -14.72
CA GLN A 25 4.91 10.91 -14.43
C GLN A 25 4.84 11.23 -12.93
N GLY A 26 4.73 10.20 -12.08
CA GLY A 26 4.57 10.37 -10.65
C GLY A 26 3.16 10.81 -10.26
N GLY A 27 3.04 11.84 -9.40
CA GLY A 27 1.75 12.39 -8.96
C GLY A 27 0.87 11.36 -8.26
N MET A 28 -0.30 11.06 -8.83
CA MET A 28 -1.26 10.09 -8.27
C MET A 28 -0.75 8.64 -8.33
N GLN A 29 0.22 8.33 -9.20
CA GLN A 29 0.83 7.01 -9.31
C GLN A 29 2.13 6.87 -8.48
N LEU A 30 2.58 7.96 -7.84
CA LEU A 30 3.74 7.93 -6.96
C LEU A 30 3.33 7.62 -5.52
N PHE A 31 3.87 6.52 -4.98
CA PHE A 31 3.65 6.13 -3.60
C PHE A 31 4.97 5.96 -2.87
N GLU A 32 5.04 6.49 -1.66
CA GLU A 32 6.21 6.40 -0.79
C GLU A 32 5.92 5.43 0.36
N TYR A 33 6.84 4.51 0.64
CA TYR A 33 6.83 3.73 1.87
C TYR A 33 7.80 4.36 2.86
N THR A 34 7.29 4.83 4.00
CA THR A 34 8.05 5.62 4.98
C THR A 34 8.69 4.75 6.05
N LYS A 35 9.58 5.35 6.86
CA LYS A 35 10.18 4.70 8.05
C LYS A 35 9.16 4.37 9.15
N ASP A 36 7.98 4.99 9.09
CA ASP A 36 6.87 4.74 10.02
C ASP A 36 5.94 3.62 9.52
N ASP A 37 6.39 2.79 8.59
CA ASP A 37 5.57 1.72 8.00
C ASP A 37 4.27 2.22 7.34
N GLN A 38 4.25 3.45 6.82
CA GLN A 38 3.10 4.00 6.11
C GLN A 38 3.35 4.01 4.60
N ILE A 39 2.32 3.76 3.82
CA ILE A 39 2.32 3.98 2.37
C ILE A 39 1.58 5.29 2.10
N LYS A 40 2.24 6.25 1.45
CA LYS A 40 1.71 7.60 1.24
C LYS A 40 1.56 7.96 -0.23
N ASN A 41 0.51 8.69 -0.57
CA ASN A 41 0.35 9.37 -1.86
C ASN A 41 -0.09 10.82 -1.61
N GLN A 42 0.68 11.78 -2.12
CA GLN A 42 0.36 13.21 -2.04
C GLN A 42 -0.07 13.67 -0.62
N GLY A 43 0.60 13.18 0.42
CA GLY A 43 0.33 13.53 1.82
C GLY A 43 -0.74 12.70 2.53
N TYR A 44 -1.48 11.86 1.81
CA TYR A 44 -2.48 10.94 2.37
C TYR A 44 -1.87 9.56 2.61
N CYS A 45 -2.41 8.84 3.60
CA CYS A 45 -1.97 7.51 3.96
C CYS A 45 -2.93 6.47 3.38
N LEU A 46 -2.36 5.38 2.86
CA LEU A 46 -3.10 4.18 2.49
C LEU A 46 -3.74 3.61 3.76
N THR A 47 -5.06 3.53 3.80
CA THR A 47 -5.82 3.05 4.94
C THR A 47 -6.62 1.82 4.55
N LEU A 48 -6.59 0.80 5.39
CA LEU A 48 -7.55 -0.31 5.35
C LEU A 48 -8.86 0.14 5.98
N SER A 49 -9.97 0.06 5.26
CA SER A 49 -11.30 0.37 5.78
C SER A 49 -11.65 -0.52 6.99
N GLU A 50 -12.55 -0.05 7.84
CA GLU A 50 -12.96 -0.78 9.06
C GLU A 50 -13.56 -2.16 8.74
N ASP A 51 -14.31 -2.28 7.64
CA ASP A 51 -14.85 -3.53 7.13
C ASP A 51 -13.80 -4.44 6.46
N LYS A 52 -12.56 -3.96 6.35
CA LYS A 52 -11.38 -4.63 5.76
C LYS A 52 -11.53 -5.03 4.29
N ASN A 53 -12.50 -4.46 3.57
CA ASN A 53 -12.77 -4.80 2.18
C ASN A 53 -12.24 -3.77 1.18
N ARG A 54 -11.76 -2.61 1.63
CA ARG A 54 -11.35 -1.51 0.74
C ARG A 54 -10.05 -0.86 1.22
N LEU A 55 -9.32 -0.35 0.24
CA LEU A 55 -8.19 0.53 0.47
C LEU A 55 -8.55 1.96 0.06
N THR A 56 -8.38 2.89 0.99
CA THR A 56 -8.69 4.32 0.83
C THR A 56 -7.43 5.16 1.04
N LEU A 57 -7.46 6.43 0.64
CA LEU A 57 -6.43 7.41 1.01
C LEU A 57 -7.04 8.41 1.98
N GLU A 58 -6.57 8.39 3.22
CA GLU A 58 -7.12 9.22 4.29
C GLU A 58 -6.03 10.09 4.92
N SER A 59 -6.46 11.11 5.67
CA SER A 59 -5.54 11.90 6.49
C SER A 59 -4.74 10.98 7.39
N CYS A 60 -3.42 11.13 7.37
CA CYS A 60 -2.53 10.31 8.17
C CYS A 60 -2.77 10.55 9.67
N ASN A 61 -3.17 9.52 10.40
CA ASN A 61 -3.49 9.57 11.83
C ASN A 61 -2.69 8.57 12.67
N ARG A 62 -1.75 7.83 12.04
CA ARG A 62 -0.89 6.81 12.66
C ARG A 62 -1.67 5.62 13.25
N SER A 63 -2.94 5.43 12.87
CA SER A 63 -3.71 4.26 13.26
C SER A 63 -3.03 2.97 12.77
N PRO A 64 -3.29 1.83 13.42
CA PRO A 64 -2.86 0.52 12.91
C PRO A 64 -3.39 0.23 11.50
N SER A 65 -4.56 0.76 11.11
CA SER A 65 -5.12 0.60 9.76
C SER A 65 -4.33 1.33 8.66
N GLN A 66 -3.38 2.20 9.03
CA GLN A 66 -2.47 2.90 8.12
C GLN A 66 -1.04 2.34 8.15
N LYS A 67 -0.82 1.21 8.82
CA LYS A 67 0.49 0.55 8.93
C LYS A 67 0.55 -0.66 8.02
N TRP A 68 1.61 -0.74 7.23
CA TRP A 68 1.79 -1.74 6.20
C TRP A 68 3.16 -2.38 6.36
N ILE A 69 3.20 -3.72 6.33
CA ILE A 69 4.47 -4.43 6.22
C ILE A 69 4.78 -4.52 4.73
N TRP A 70 5.73 -3.71 4.27
CA TRP A 70 6.13 -3.70 2.85
C TRP A 70 7.48 -4.39 2.66
N SER A 71 7.46 -5.70 2.43
CA SER A 71 8.68 -6.44 2.10
C SER A 71 9.07 -6.17 0.64
N ARG A 72 10.04 -5.26 0.42
CA ARG A 72 10.68 -5.11 -0.91
C ARG A 72 11.57 -6.31 -1.30
N LYS A 73 11.75 -7.27 -0.39
CA LYS A 73 12.31 -8.60 -0.64
C LYS A 73 11.13 -9.59 -0.80
N PRO A 74 11.23 -10.64 -1.63
CA PRO A 74 10.14 -11.60 -1.78
C PRO A 74 9.70 -12.11 -0.41
N TYR A 75 8.40 -12.03 -0.13
CA TYR A 75 7.80 -12.60 1.07
C TYR A 75 8.19 -14.08 1.12
N LYS A 76 9.06 -14.44 2.08
CA LYS A 76 9.32 -15.83 2.42
C LYS A 76 8.29 -16.17 3.49
N PRO A 77 7.27 -17.00 3.20
CA PRO A 77 6.41 -17.50 4.26
C PRO A 77 7.31 -18.13 5.33
N PHE A 78 6.97 -17.91 6.60
CA PHE A 78 7.69 -18.49 7.73
C PHE A 78 7.94 -19.98 7.44
N LYS A 79 9.20 -20.42 7.44
CA LYS A 79 9.48 -21.86 7.47
C LYS A 79 8.73 -22.39 8.68
N SER A 80 7.79 -23.29 8.47
CA SER A 80 7.23 -24.09 9.55
C SER A 80 8.41 -24.70 10.28
N LYS A 81 8.63 -24.27 11.53
CA LYS A 81 9.28 -25.17 12.47
C LYS A 81 8.30 -26.33 12.60
N ASP A 82 8.72 -27.49 12.10
CA ASP A 82 8.42 -28.83 12.64
C ASP A 82 8.80 -29.89 11.61
N THR A 83 10.06 -30.32 11.64
CA THR A 83 10.33 -31.77 11.65
C THR A 83 11.50 -31.97 12.58
N GLN A 84 11.14 -32.26 13.83
CA GLN A 84 11.97 -32.99 14.76
C GLN A 84 11.81 -34.47 14.42
N ASN A 85 12.83 -35.04 13.77
CA ASN A 85 13.37 -36.38 14.01
C ASN A 85 14.55 -36.64 13.09
#